data_AF-A0A1S9PMK2-F1
#
_entry.id   AF-A0A1S9PMK2-F1
#
_cell.length_a   1.000
_cell.length_b   1.000
_cell.length_c   1.000
_cell.angle_alpha   90.00
_cell.angle_beta   90.00
_cell.angle_gamma   90.00
#
_symmetry.space_group_name_H-M   'P 1'
#
loop_
_entity.id
_entity.type
_entity.pdbx_description
1 polymer ?
#
loop_
_entity_poly.entity_id
_entity_poly.type
_entity_poly.pdbx_seq_one_letter_code
_entity_poly.pdbx_strand_id
1 'polypeptide(L)'
;MKKLFLTVILFLSTITCFAQSNLVSYDDLSYLLRNNINHADTFFISKGYTLAEKNIKKNTRKYTLAIPGGTYNNVNVRIDGRRLFIEIETNELQQYNLIYNSIADYLNKAGSTADVQTYVVKDLGSIYIMVNDAVPYNPLRRVYDIQIVSDRVVTAYN
;
A
#
# COMPACT_ATOMS: atom_id res chain seq x y z
N MET A 1 -23.47 15.08 38.51
CA MET A 1 -22.14 14.45 38.28
C MET A 1 -22.05 13.53 37.07
N LYS A 2 -23.14 12.89 36.59
CA LYS A 2 -23.09 12.01 35.39
C LYS A 2 -22.83 12.74 34.05
N LYS A 3 -23.19 14.02 33.94
CA LYS A 3 -23.05 14.80 32.70
C LYS A 3 -21.60 15.24 32.40
N LEU A 4 -20.77 15.42 33.43
CA LEU A 4 -19.35 15.79 33.28
C LEU A 4 -18.49 14.63 32.76
N PHE A 5 -18.83 13.40 33.15
CA PHE A 5 -18.14 12.20 32.70
C PHE A 5 -18.33 11.95 31.20
N LEU A 6 -19.51 12.25 30.66
CA LEU A 6 -19.83 12.05 29.24
C LEU A 6 -19.08 13.03 28.33
N THR A 7 -18.90 14.28 28.78
CA THR A 7 -18.12 15.29 28.05
C THR A 7 -16.64 14.93 27.99
N VAL A 8 -16.07 14.39 29.08
CA VAL A 8 -14.66 13.98 29.11
C VAL A 8 -14.39 12.80 28.17
N ILE A 9 -15.33 11.84 28.08
CA ILE A 9 -15.21 10.71 27.14
C ILE A 9 -15.26 11.18 25.68
N LEU A 10 -16.12 12.16 25.35
CA LEU A 10 -16.23 12.70 24.00
C LEU A 10 -14.96 13.46 23.56
N PHE A 11 -14.32 14.18 24.48
CA PHE A 11 -13.04 14.86 24.22
C PHE A 11 -11.84 13.90 24.10
N LEU A 12 -11.87 12.71 24.72
CA LEU A 12 -10.83 11.69 24.56
C LEU A 12 -10.98 10.91 23.25
N SER A 13 -12.20 10.79 22.71
CA SER A 13 -12.45 10.11 21.43
C SER A 13 -11.94 10.88 20.20
N THR A 14 -11.78 12.20 20.28
CA THR A 14 -11.21 12.99 19.17
C THR A 14 -9.69 12.92 19.08
N ILE A 15 -9.01 12.53 20.17
CA ILE A 15 -7.54 12.40 20.22
C ILE A 15 -7.07 11.02 19.73
N THR A 16 -7.94 10.00 19.78
CA THR A 16 -7.59 8.61 19.39
C THR A 16 -7.78 8.29 17.90
N CYS A 17 -8.21 9.26 17.08
CA CYS A 17 -8.54 9.03 15.67
C CYS A 17 -7.35 9.11 14.68
N PHE A 18 -6.11 9.28 15.16
CA PHE A 18 -4.95 9.57 14.29
C PHE A 18 -3.81 8.54 14.36
N ALA A 19 -4.10 7.28 14.64
CA ALA A 19 -3.11 6.20 14.53
C ALA A 19 -3.27 5.35 13.26
N GLN A 20 -3.85 5.92 12.19
CA GLN A 20 -3.85 5.22 10.90
C GLN A 20 -2.44 5.24 10.32
N SER A 21 -1.87 4.05 10.11
CA SER A 21 -0.54 3.93 9.51
C SER A 21 -0.53 4.58 8.12
N ASN A 22 0.50 5.41 7.87
CA ASN A 22 0.76 6.01 6.57
C ASN A 22 1.18 4.95 5.53
N LEU A 23 1.40 3.70 5.95
CA LEU A 23 1.75 2.59 5.07
C LEU A 23 0.51 2.01 4.36
N VAL A 24 0.73 1.22 3.31
CA VAL A 24 -0.33 0.64 2.47
C VAL A 24 -0.67 -0.77 2.96
N SER A 25 -1.93 -1.02 3.34
CA SER A 25 -2.45 -2.32 3.79
C SER A 25 -3.24 -3.05 2.69
N TYR A 26 -3.69 -4.29 2.95
CA TYR A 26 -4.61 -5.01 2.07
C TYR A 26 -5.90 -4.23 1.77
N ASP A 27 -6.54 -3.65 2.77
CA ASP A 27 -7.81 -2.92 2.58
C ASP A 27 -7.62 -1.69 1.70
N ASP A 28 -6.48 -1.02 1.85
CA ASP A 28 -6.06 0.09 0.99
C ASP A 28 -5.88 -0.34 -0.46
N LEU A 29 -5.21 -1.49 -0.69
CA LEU A 29 -5.03 -2.06 -2.02
C LEU A 29 -6.39 -2.43 -2.63
N SER A 30 -7.25 -3.09 -1.87
CA SER A 30 -8.60 -3.46 -2.30
C SER A 30 -9.42 -2.22 -2.67
N TYR A 31 -9.35 -1.17 -1.87
CA TYR A 31 -9.96 0.13 -2.17
C TYR A 31 -9.41 0.71 -3.47
N LEU A 32 -8.09 0.84 -3.61
CA LEU A 32 -7.47 1.44 -4.79
C LEU A 32 -7.80 0.68 -6.07
N LEU A 33 -7.68 -0.65 -6.06
CA LEU A 33 -7.97 -1.50 -7.22
C LEU A 33 -9.43 -1.37 -7.70
N ARG A 34 -10.34 -1.00 -6.81
CA ARG A 34 -11.77 -0.78 -7.11
C ARG A 34 -12.12 0.68 -7.45
N ASN A 35 -11.26 1.65 -7.13
CA ASN A 35 -11.58 3.08 -7.26
C ASN A 35 -10.75 3.82 -8.32
N ASN A 36 -10.15 3.12 -9.28
CA ASN A 36 -9.42 3.74 -10.40
C ASN A 36 -8.22 4.61 -9.95
N ILE A 37 -7.42 5.09 -10.90
CA ILE A 37 -6.31 6.02 -10.64
C ILE A 37 -6.81 7.41 -10.25
N ASN A 38 -8.06 7.74 -10.57
CA ASN A 38 -8.62 9.06 -10.28
C ASN A 38 -8.69 9.35 -8.78
N HIS A 39 -8.93 8.34 -7.96
CA HIS A 39 -8.96 8.47 -6.51
C HIS A 39 -7.59 8.31 -5.84
N ALA A 40 -6.56 7.88 -6.59
CA ALA A 40 -5.23 7.64 -6.04
C ALA A 40 -4.60 8.92 -5.45
N ASP A 41 -4.76 10.08 -6.11
CA ASP A 41 -4.18 11.34 -5.60
C ASP A 41 -4.71 11.67 -4.20
N THR A 42 -6.03 11.70 -4.04
CA THR A 42 -6.67 11.99 -2.76
C THR A 42 -6.30 10.95 -1.69
N PHE A 43 -6.30 9.67 -2.06
CA PHE A 43 -5.94 8.57 -1.16
C PHE A 43 -4.49 8.67 -0.65
N PHE A 44 -3.53 8.88 -1.54
CA PHE A 44 -2.12 8.92 -1.15
C PHE A 44 -1.76 10.21 -0.42
N ILE A 45 -2.35 11.35 -0.80
CA ILE A 45 -2.17 12.61 -0.08
C ILE A 45 -2.73 12.51 1.34
N SER A 46 -3.90 11.89 1.55
CA SER A 46 -4.45 11.72 2.90
C SER A 46 -3.61 10.81 3.80
N LYS A 47 -2.86 9.87 3.20
CA LYS A 47 -1.84 9.06 3.89
C LYS A 47 -0.48 9.73 4.05
N GLY A 48 -0.34 10.98 3.62
CA GLY A 48 0.90 11.75 3.78
C GLY A 48 1.98 11.48 2.71
N TYR A 49 1.64 10.82 1.60
CA TYR A 49 2.56 10.72 0.46
C TYR A 49 2.57 12.03 -0.32
N THR A 50 3.70 12.29 -0.98
CA THR A 50 3.83 13.35 -1.97
C THR A 50 3.77 12.77 -3.38
N LEU A 51 3.13 13.48 -4.31
CA LEU A 51 3.12 13.12 -5.73
C LEU A 51 4.47 13.48 -6.35
N ALA A 52 5.26 12.47 -6.72
CA ALA A 52 6.58 12.65 -7.33
C ALA A 52 6.52 12.77 -8.86
N GLU A 53 5.64 12.01 -9.51
CA GLU A 53 5.47 12.04 -10.97
C GLU A 53 4.02 11.78 -11.36
N LYS A 54 3.52 12.50 -12.39
CA LYS A 54 2.21 12.28 -12.98
C LYS A 54 2.29 12.33 -14.51
N ASN A 55 2.10 11.20 -15.16
CA ASN A 55 2.10 11.09 -16.62
C ASN A 55 0.70 10.75 -17.12
N ILE A 56 0.00 11.77 -17.61
CA ILE A 56 -1.37 11.66 -18.13
C ILE A 56 -1.41 10.76 -19.37
N LYS A 57 -0.42 10.86 -20.27
CA LYS A 57 -0.40 10.08 -21.52
C LYS A 57 -0.25 8.59 -21.28
N LYS A 58 0.55 8.22 -20.28
CA LYS A 58 0.81 6.81 -19.91
C LYS A 58 -0.12 6.29 -18.81
N ASN A 59 -1.02 7.13 -18.29
CA ASN A 59 -1.84 6.83 -17.11
C ASN A 59 -1.02 6.27 -15.94
N THR A 60 0.15 6.88 -15.66
CA THR A 60 1.00 6.51 -14.53
C THR A 60 1.12 7.64 -13.51
N ARG A 61 1.21 7.27 -12.23
CA ARG A 61 1.43 8.19 -11.12
C ARG A 61 2.40 7.56 -10.13
N LYS A 62 3.37 8.33 -9.65
CA LYS A 62 4.34 7.91 -8.64
C LYS A 62 4.18 8.76 -7.39
N TYR A 63 4.06 8.10 -6.25
CA TYR A 63 3.93 8.69 -4.93
C TYR A 63 5.11 8.27 -4.07
N THR A 64 5.57 9.17 -3.21
CA THR A 64 6.70 8.93 -2.31
C THR A 64 6.33 9.33 -0.89
N LEU A 65 6.56 8.42 0.05
CA LEU A 65 6.56 8.71 1.48
C LEU A 65 8.00 8.62 1.97
N ALA A 66 8.58 9.77 2.32
CA ALA A 66 9.87 9.83 2.97
C ALA A 66 9.69 9.58 4.48
N ILE A 67 10.41 8.60 5.01
CA ILE A 67 10.34 8.19 6.41
C ILE A 67 11.70 8.55 7.08
N PRO A 68 11.71 9.00 8.35
CA PRO A 68 12.95 9.34 9.05
C PRO A 68 13.98 8.20 9.04
N GLY A 69 15.27 8.55 8.97
CA GLY A 69 16.36 7.56 8.94
C GLY A 69 16.78 7.12 7.53
N GLY A 70 16.29 7.80 6.49
CA GLY A 70 16.59 7.48 5.09
C GLY A 70 15.80 6.29 4.58
N THR A 71 14.67 5.97 5.23
CA THR A 71 13.70 4.99 4.74
C THR A 71 12.69 5.66 3.82
N TYR A 72 12.10 4.86 2.94
CA TYR A 72 11.14 5.34 1.96
C TYR A 72 10.11 4.26 1.64
N ASN A 73 8.95 4.74 1.20
CA ASN A 73 7.95 3.92 0.56
C ASN A 73 7.48 4.62 -0.72
N ASN A 74 7.84 4.07 -1.87
CA ASN A 74 7.47 4.58 -3.17
C ASN A 74 6.35 3.71 -3.74
N VAL A 75 5.27 4.34 -4.20
CA VAL A 75 4.15 3.64 -4.81
C VAL A 75 3.97 4.15 -6.23
N ASN A 76 4.10 3.26 -7.20
CA ASN A 76 3.80 3.52 -8.60
C ASN A 76 2.46 2.88 -8.94
N VAL A 77 1.59 3.66 -9.56
CA VAL A 77 0.25 3.25 -9.96
C VAL A 77 0.11 3.47 -11.45
N ARG A 78 -0.35 2.44 -12.17
CA ARG A 78 -0.60 2.49 -13.61
C ARG A 78 -1.97 1.92 -13.92
N ILE A 79 -2.64 2.50 -14.91
CA ILE A 79 -3.80 1.86 -15.53
C ILE A 79 -3.46 1.28 -16.89
N ASP A 80 -3.94 0.06 -17.12
CA ASP A 80 -4.07 -0.51 -18.45
C ASP A 80 -5.52 -0.99 -18.66
N GLY A 81 -6.22 -0.35 -19.59
CA GLY A 81 -7.67 -0.53 -19.77
C GLY A 81 -8.48 -0.19 -18.52
N ARG A 82 -9.11 -1.21 -17.91
CA ARG A 82 -9.90 -1.08 -16.66
C ARG A 82 -9.18 -1.58 -15.42
N ARG A 83 -7.93 -2.04 -15.57
CA ARG A 83 -7.15 -2.64 -14.48
C ARG A 83 -6.15 -1.66 -13.94
N LEU A 84 -6.06 -1.64 -12.62
CA LEU A 84 -5.05 -0.89 -11.88
C LEU A 84 -3.91 -1.84 -11.53
N PHE A 85 -2.69 -1.38 -11.78
CA PHE A 85 -1.46 -2.04 -11.39
C PHE A 85 -0.79 -1.17 -10.34
N ILE A 86 -0.36 -1.79 -9.24
CA ILE A 86 0.30 -1.09 -8.14
C ILE A 86 1.65 -1.77 -7.92
N GLU A 87 2.70 -0.96 -7.85
CA GLU A 87 4.06 -1.39 -7.52
C GLU A 87 4.49 -0.59 -6.30
N ILE A 88 5.01 -1.27 -5.28
CA ILE A 88 5.52 -0.64 -4.06
C ILE A 88 7.00 -1.01 -3.95
N GLU A 89 7.85 0.00 -3.98
CA GLU A 89 9.29 -0.12 -3.75
C GLU A 89 9.61 0.51 -2.40
N THR A 90 10.14 -0.28 -1.47
CA THR A 90 10.36 0.20 -0.10
C THR A 90 11.55 -0.46 0.56
N ASN A 91 12.24 0.28 1.44
CA ASN A 91 13.20 -0.30 2.38
C ASN A 91 12.66 -0.32 3.82
N GLU A 92 11.36 -0.08 4.01
CA GLU A 92 10.68 -0.10 5.30
C GLU A 92 10.10 -1.50 5.57
N LEU A 93 10.69 -2.20 6.55
CA LEU A 93 10.26 -3.56 6.92
C LEU A 93 8.80 -3.58 7.39
N GLN A 94 8.33 -2.51 8.03
CA GLN A 94 6.94 -2.43 8.46
C GLN A 94 5.95 -2.47 7.28
N GLN A 95 6.32 -1.94 6.12
CA GLN A 95 5.47 -1.96 4.92
C GLN A 95 5.34 -3.39 4.36
N TYR A 96 6.44 -4.14 4.33
CA TYR A 96 6.43 -5.55 3.98
C TYR A 96 5.56 -6.36 4.95
N ASN A 97 5.81 -6.21 6.26
CA ASN A 97 5.07 -6.93 7.29
C ASN A 97 3.57 -6.59 7.27
N LEU A 98 3.22 -5.32 7.01
CA LEU A 98 1.83 -4.90 6.91
C LEU A 98 1.11 -5.63 5.77
N ILE A 99 1.72 -5.71 4.58
CA ILE A 99 1.13 -6.44 3.45
C ILE A 99 1.05 -7.93 3.78
N TYR A 100 2.15 -8.55 4.22
CA TYR A 100 2.19 -9.97 4.55
C TYR A 100 1.13 -10.38 5.59
N ASN A 101 1.01 -9.61 6.68
CA ASN A 101 0.04 -9.90 7.73
C ASN A 101 -1.39 -9.61 7.29
N SER A 102 -1.62 -8.53 6.53
CA SER A 102 -2.98 -8.14 6.13
C SER A 102 -3.60 -9.02 5.04
N ILE A 103 -2.79 -9.80 4.31
CA ILE A 103 -3.29 -10.76 3.31
C ILE A 103 -3.49 -12.17 3.88
N ALA A 104 -3.02 -12.46 5.09
CA ALA A 104 -2.97 -13.81 5.65
C ALA A 104 -4.35 -14.48 5.69
N ASP A 105 -5.39 -13.72 6.07
CA ASP A 105 -6.77 -14.20 6.17
C ASP A 105 -7.47 -14.37 4.80
N TYR A 106 -6.88 -13.84 3.73
CA TYR A 106 -7.44 -13.82 2.38
C TYR A 106 -6.64 -14.68 1.40
N LEU A 107 -5.66 -15.43 1.89
CA LEU A 107 -4.72 -16.18 1.06
C LEU A 107 -5.38 -17.45 0.48
N ASN A 108 -5.50 -17.51 -0.84
CA ASN A 108 -5.95 -18.71 -1.56
C ASN A 108 -4.80 -19.67 -1.84
N LYS A 109 -3.64 -19.14 -2.23
CA LYS A 109 -2.46 -19.93 -2.60
C LYS A 109 -1.19 -19.11 -2.36
N ALA A 110 -0.17 -19.74 -1.78
CA ALA A 110 1.18 -19.20 -1.74
C ALA A 110 2.13 -20.06 -2.57
N GLY A 111 3.17 -19.43 -3.10
CA GLY A 111 4.28 -20.07 -3.80
C GLY A 111 5.56 -19.28 -3.57
N SER A 112 6.70 -19.94 -3.72
CA SER A 112 8.00 -19.28 -3.68
C SER A 112 8.88 -19.92 -4.74
N THR A 113 9.50 -19.08 -5.55
CA THR A 113 10.64 -19.46 -6.41
C THR A 113 11.89 -18.77 -5.88
N ALA A 114 13.06 -19.05 -6.47
CA ALA A 114 14.25 -18.27 -6.19
C ALA A 114 13.91 -16.78 -6.36
N ASP A 115 14.13 -16.02 -5.30
CA ASP A 115 14.01 -14.55 -5.21
C ASP A 115 12.60 -13.95 -5.31
N VAL A 116 11.55 -14.76 -5.51
CA VAL A 116 10.16 -14.28 -5.62
C VAL A 116 9.23 -15.07 -4.71
N GLN A 117 8.47 -14.35 -3.88
CA GLN A 117 7.31 -14.87 -3.17
C GLN A 117 6.05 -14.49 -3.94
N THR A 118 5.12 -15.42 -4.12
CA THR A 118 3.87 -15.19 -4.84
C THR A 118 2.68 -15.56 -3.97
N TYR A 119 1.70 -14.67 -3.88
CA TYR A 119 0.48 -14.84 -3.11
C TYR A 119 -0.73 -14.58 -4.01
N VAL A 120 -1.63 -15.56 -4.11
CA VAL A 120 -2.95 -15.39 -4.72
C VAL A 120 -3.93 -15.05 -3.61
N VAL A 121 -4.47 -13.83 -3.66
CA VAL A 121 -5.31 -13.26 -2.61
C VAL A 121 -6.74 -13.14 -3.11
N LYS A 122 -7.67 -13.72 -2.36
CA LYS A 122 -9.10 -13.74 -2.67
C LYS A 122 -9.62 -12.32 -2.85
N ASP A 123 -10.46 -12.10 -3.87
CA ASP A 123 -11.16 -10.83 -4.14
C ASP A 123 -10.24 -9.62 -4.39
N LEU A 124 -8.95 -9.86 -4.64
CA LEU A 124 -7.94 -8.84 -4.93
C LEU A 124 -7.13 -9.17 -6.19
N GLY A 125 -6.38 -10.28 -6.18
CA GLY A 125 -5.48 -10.63 -7.27
C GLY A 125 -4.22 -11.37 -6.84
N SER A 126 -3.15 -11.22 -7.63
CA SER A 126 -1.83 -11.80 -7.35
C SER A 126 -0.87 -10.73 -6.84
N ILE A 127 -0.17 -11.05 -5.74
CA ILE A 127 0.89 -10.23 -5.17
C ILE A 127 2.22 -10.98 -5.36
N TYR A 128 3.20 -10.28 -5.93
CA TYR A 128 4.56 -10.77 -6.09
C TYR A 128 5.49 -9.92 -5.23
N ILE A 129 6.30 -10.55 -4.40
CA ILE A 129 7.27 -9.86 -3.55
C ILE A 129 8.67 -10.34 -3.90
N MET A 130 9.54 -9.40 -4.23
CA MET A 130 10.96 -9.62 -4.48
C MET A 130 11.77 -8.90 -3.41
N VAL A 131 12.83 -9.55 -2.93
CA VAL A 131 13.74 -8.97 -1.94
C VAL A 131 15.07 -8.73 -2.62
N ASN A 132 15.43 -7.46 -2.75
CA ASN A 132 16.66 -7.01 -3.37
C ASN A 132 17.61 -6.46 -2.30
N ASP A 133 18.90 -6.63 -2.51
CA ASP A 133 19.92 -5.98 -1.69
C ASP A 133 19.95 -4.47 -2.00
N ALA A 134 20.06 -3.63 -0.97
CA ALA A 134 20.22 -2.20 -1.20
C ALA A 134 21.55 -1.91 -1.93
N VAL A 135 21.56 -0.90 -2.80
CA VAL A 135 22.78 -0.41 -3.46
C VAL A 135 23.13 0.98 -2.91
N PRO A 136 24.34 1.20 -2.35
CA PRO A 136 25.43 0.24 -2.14
C PRO A 136 25.09 -0.86 -1.12
N TYR A 137 25.66 -2.06 -1.29
CA TYR A 137 25.35 -3.26 -0.50
C TYR A 137 25.39 -2.97 1.00
N ASN A 138 24.26 -3.16 1.65
CA ASN A 138 24.13 -3.07 3.10
C ASN A 138 23.22 -4.19 3.60
N PRO A 139 23.76 -5.20 4.31
CA PRO A 139 22.97 -6.35 4.76
C PRO A 139 21.86 -5.99 5.76
N LEU A 140 21.91 -4.80 6.35
CA LEU A 140 20.87 -4.25 7.24
C LEU A 140 19.77 -3.50 6.48
N ARG A 141 19.96 -3.23 5.18
CA ARG A 141 19.00 -2.52 4.33
C ARG A 141 18.62 -3.41 3.16
N ARG A 142 17.44 -4.01 3.25
CA ARG A 142 16.79 -4.72 2.16
C ARG A 142 15.84 -3.76 1.45
N VAL A 143 15.73 -3.91 0.15
CA VAL A 143 14.71 -3.25 -0.66
C VAL A 143 13.69 -4.32 -1.05
N TYR A 144 12.42 -4.01 -0.86
CA TYR A 144 11.29 -4.87 -1.19
C TYR A 144 10.59 -4.26 -2.39
N ASP A 145 10.48 -5.05 -3.46
CA ASP A 145 9.66 -4.73 -4.62
C ASP A 145 8.40 -5.59 -4.57
N ILE A 146 7.26 -4.94 -4.36
CA ILE A 146 5.97 -5.58 -4.20
C ILE A 146 5.09 -5.18 -5.38
N GLN A 147 4.74 -6.14 -6.22
CA GLN A 147 3.87 -5.93 -7.37
C GLN A 147 2.49 -6.53 -7.09
N ILE A 148 1.45 -5.73 -7.30
CA ILE A 148 0.06 -6.12 -7.13
C ILE A 148 -0.64 -6.07 -8.48
N VAL A 149 -1.14 -7.23 -8.92
CA VAL A 149 -1.87 -7.40 -10.17
C VAL A 149 -3.29 -7.83 -9.87
N SER A 150 -4.27 -7.00 -10.23
CA SER A 150 -5.67 -7.29 -9.95
C SER A 150 -6.20 -8.48 -10.76
N ASP A 151 -7.09 -9.25 -10.14
CA ASP A 151 -7.81 -10.31 -10.85
C ASP A 151 -8.70 -9.75 -11.97
N ARG A 152 -9.04 -10.59 -12.95
CA ARG A 152 -9.82 -10.16 -14.12
C ARG A 152 -11.19 -9.56 -13.74
N VAL A 153 -11.76 -10.03 -12.64
CA VAL A 153 -13.07 -9.59 -12.11
C VAL A 153 -12.99 -8.33 -11.26
N VAL A 154 -11.79 -7.94 -10.83
CA VAL A 154 -11.55 -6.71 -10.06
C VAL A 154 -11.25 -5.60 -11.06
N THR A 155 -12.28 -4.82 -11.36
CA THR A 155 -12.19 -3.65 -12.23
C THR A 155 -12.56 -2.40 -11.46
N ALA A 156 -11.93 -1.29 -11.81
CA ALA A 156 -12.27 -0.01 -11.24
C ALA A 156 -13.73 0.40 -11.56
N TYR A 157 -14.45 0.90 -10.55
CA TYR A 157 -15.70 1.63 -10.73
C TYR A 157 -15.37 3.04 -11.27
N ASN A 158 -16.16 3.53 -12.22
CA ASN A 158 -16.03 4.86 -12.80
C ASN A 158 -16.82 5.89 -12.00
#